data_AF-A0AAV5XVZ2-F1
#
_entry.id   AF-A0AAV5XVZ2-F1
#
_cell.length_a   1.000
_cell.length_b   1.000
_cell.length_c   1.000
_cell.angle_alpha   90.00
_cell.angle_beta   90.00
_cell.angle_gamma   90.00
#
_symmetry.space_group_name_H-M   'P 1'
#
loop_
_entity.id
_entity.type
_entity.pdbx_description
1 polymer ?
#
loop_
_entity_poly.entity_id
_entity_poly.type
_entity_poly.pdbx_seq_one_letter_code
_entity_poly.pdbx_strand_id
1 'polypeptide(L)'
;MTDARRAGVVVLLVLLAGGALLASLPRLGSVRLAGVALLWWYAVLVAPALGALVTGLVLARARRPASAAAWLSPALVASLAAHVVAGEPGAPLLALVACLAPLLARLWALPSPAGRSGAALTMLGTASVGLVLWASLAVVADLARVLGGARWLGLAVAAALGLGLTRASAGARVRRVALTVGVAGLVLPLLAIAAMSGRSPWEAWSALASRSALVFRERSAWVTEGAVLLVPTSLVFSEPHRITALGEAVFRVVERDGDRVVVREWRLARGEGLALRPGDRLDLAAGVRVRFEPGKRVPEAPLSGVIWADPRERSLGTALATFLAALVTLAGGALVLLPPRRDGDGPHVAAGLAPLGALAVPLVVVGAVCWGVYGGFAGPELALGAPAVASLARLPWALPGPPWDRALVLTVLIALMALFVATTSALHDRVLTAVTVERGTGRGARVDVVWLGLLAGATALAAWPVDTWRALTLALGLAAVAIAPALAGAGSAARAAGALVGAAVFAALALAGPGLAAGASVVGAYPALVAAPVAWAVAALGVRWEPDKRRVLRAKSS
;
A
#
# COMPACT_ATOMS: atom_id res chain seq x y z
N MET A 1 6.84 4.32 -29.31
CA MET A 1 7.69 4.01 -28.14
C MET A 1 9.08 3.77 -28.67
N THR A 2 10.11 4.43 -28.12
CA THR A 2 11.50 4.25 -28.58
C THR A 2 12.05 2.88 -28.18
N ASP A 3 13.07 2.38 -28.89
CA ASP A 3 13.69 1.09 -28.59
C ASP A 3 14.32 1.06 -27.19
N ALA A 4 14.88 2.19 -26.74
CA ALA A 4 15.39 2.34 -25.37
C ALA A 4 14.28 2.19 -24.30
N ARG A 5 13.07 2.73 -24.54
CA ARG A 5 11.93 2.53 -23.62
C ARG A 5 11.44 1.09 -23.65
N ARG A 6 11.40 0.44 -24.82
CA ARG A 6 11.06 -0.99 -24.95
C ARG A 6 12.04 -1.87 -24.18
N ALA A 7 13.34 -1.67 -24.37
CA ALA A 7 14.37 -2.41 -23.64
C ALA A 7 14.23 -2.21 -22.12
N GLY A 8 14.03 -0.97 -21.67
CA GLY A 8 13.83 -0.68 -20.24
C GLY A 8 12.59 -1.37 -19.66
N VAL A 9 11.48 -1.40 -20.39
CA VAL A 9 10.27 -2.14 -20.01
C VAL A 9 10.54 -3.64 -19.91
N VAL A 10 11.23 -4.23 -20.89
CA VAL A 10 11.58 -5.66 -20.88
C VAL A 10 12.43 -5.99 -19.66
N VAL A 11 13.44 -5.16 -19.34
CA VAL A 11 14.28 -5.37 -18.15
C VAL A 11 13.43 -5.33 -16.87
N LEU A 12 12.52 -4.37 -16.72
CA LEU A 12 11.65 -4.31 -15.53
C LEU A 12 10.70 -5.52 -15.42
N LEU A 13 10.18 -6.02 -16.54
CA LEU A 13 9.37 -7.24 -16.57
C LEU A 13 10.18 -8.48 -16.20
N VAL A 14 11.43 -8.59 -16.69
CA VAL A 14 12.35 -9.65 -16.30
C VAL A 14 12.67 -9.59 -14.80
N LEU A 15 12.84 -8.39 -14.23
CA LEU A 15 13.05 -8.21 -12.80
C LEU A 15 11.82 -8.62 -11.97
N LEU A 16 10.60 -8.34 -12.44
CA LEU A 16 9.39 -8.82 -11.79
C LEU A 16 9.27 -10.35 -11.87
N ALA A 17 9.55 -10.93 -13.04
CA ALA A 17 9.54 -12.37 -13.26
C ALA A 17 10.59 -13.09 -12.40
N GLY A 18 11.78 -12.49 -12.22
CA GLY A 18 12.82 -13.03 -11.35
C GLY A 18 12.38 -13.13 -9.89
N GLY A 19 11.64 -12.14 -9.39
CA GLY A 19 11.05 -12.19 -8.04
C GLY A 19 10.03 -13.31 -7.88
N ALA A 20 9.14 -13.46 -8.86
CA ALA A 20 8.16 -14.56 -8.89
C ALA A 20 8.86 -15.93 -8.92
N LEU A 21 9.90 -16.06 -9.75
CA LEU A 21 10.69 -17.28 -9.88
C LEU A 21 11.37 -17.63 -8.54
N LEU A 22 12.03 -16.66 -7.91
CA LEU A 22 12.68 -16.85 -6.60
C LEU A 22 11.69 -17.24 -5.51
N ALA A 23 10.49 -16.65 -5.51
CA ALA A 23 9.44 -17.02 -4.56
C ALA A 23 8.85 -18.42 -4.82
N SER A 24 8.86 -18.87 -6.07
CA SER A 24 8.31 -20.17 -6.49
C SER A 24 9.28 -21.35 -6.35
N LEU A 25 10.56 -21.10 -6.10
CA LEU A 25 11.60 -22.15 -6.04
C LEU A 25 11.98 -22.48 -4.59
N PRO A 26 11.56 -23.64 -4.04
CA PRO A 26 11.79 -24.00 -2.64
C PRO A 26 13.28 -24.03 -2.26
N ARG A 27 14.13 -24.50 -3.18
CA ARG A 27 15.59 -24.60 -2.99
C ARG A 27 16.31 -23.26 -2.99
N LEU A 28 15.77 -22.24 -3.67
CA LEU A 28 16.32 -20.90 -3.67
C LEU A 28 15.78 -20.06 -2.51
N GLY A 29 14.57 -20.36 -2.04
CA GLY A 29 13.99 -19.74 -0.84
C GLY A 29 14.81 -20.00 0.43
N SER A 30 15.50 -21.12 0.52
CA SER A 30 16.39 -21.45 1.65
C SER A 30 17.76 -20.76 1.60
N VAL A 31 18.15 -20.15 0.46
CA VAL A 31 19.44 -19.48 0.33
C VAL A 31 19.43 -18.20 1.14
N ARG A 32 20.41 -18.07 2.03
CA ARG A 32 20.59 -16.91 2.91
C ARG A 32 21.94 -16.28 2.64
N LEU A 33 21.96 -14.96 2.53
CA LEU A 33 23.17 -14.14 2.45
C LEU A 33 23.18 -13.23 3.67
N ALA A 34 24.22 -13.36 4.51
CA ALA A 34 24.30 -12.69 5.81
C ALA A 34 23.06 -12.93 6.71
N GLY A 35 22.53 -14.16 6.69
CA GLY A 35 21.34 -14.56 7.44
C GLY A 35 20.01 -14.19 6.79
N VAL A 36 19.98 -13.19 5.89
CA VAL A 36 18.78 -12.70 5.19
C VAL A 36 18.47 -13.54 3.96
N ALA A 37 17.19 -13.85 3.72
CA ALA A 37 16.78 -14.63 2.55
C ALA A 37 17.11 -13.94 1.23
N LEU A 38 17.52 -14.72 0.22
CA LEU A 38 17.89 -14.20 -1.10
C LEU A 38 16.78 -13.37 -1.75
N LEU A 39 15.51 -13.75 -1.54
CA LEU A 39 14.35 -13.02 -2.04
C LEU A 39 14.27 -11.58 -1.48
N TRP A 40 14.66 -11.36 -0.22
CA TRP A 40 14.68 -10.02 0.38
C TRP A 40 15.80 -9.16 -0.23
N TRP A 41 17.00 -9.72 -0.41
CA TRP A 41 18.10 -9.03 -1.11
C TRP A 41 17.70 -8.64 -2.54
N TYR A 42 17.02 -9.55 -3.23
CA TYR A 42 16.52 -9.29 -4.57
C TYR A 42 15.48 -8.17 -4.60
N ALA A 43 14.46 -8.27 -3.75
CA ALA A 43 13.31 -7.38 -3.73
C ALA A 43 13.61 -5.96 -3.27
N VAL A 44 14.58 -5.79 -2.36
CA VAL A 44 14.87 -4.51 -1.69
C VAL A 44 16.12 -3.84 -2.26
N LEU A 45 17.10 -4.61 -2.73
CA LEU A 45 18.36 -4.06 -3.23
C LEU A 45 18.54 -4.24 -4.73
N VAL A 46 18.66 -5.49 -5.21
CA VAL A 46 19.12 -5.78 -6.57
C VAL A 46 18.14 -5.26 -7.62
N ALA A 47 16.87 -5.69 -7.56
CA ALA A 47 15.89 -5.29 -8.56
C ALA A 47 15.54 -3.80 -8.49
N PRO A 48 15.35 -3.18 -7.31
CA PRO A 48 15.11 -1.74 -7.23
C PRO A 48 16.29 -0.89 -7.73
N ALA A 49 17.54 -1.28 -7.43
CA ALA A 49 18.72 -0.56 -7.92
C ALA A 49 18.85 -0.64 -9.44
N LEU A 50 18.74 -1.85 -10.02
CA LEU A 50 18.78 -2.03 -11.47
C LEU A 50 17.61 -1.34 -12.16
N GLY A 51 16.40 -1.45 -11.61
CA GLY A 51 15.22 -0.79 -12.14
C GLY A 51 15.34 0.73 -12.13
N ALA A 52 15.83 1.31 -11.04
CA ALA A 52 16.05 2.76 -10.93
C ALA A 52 17.17 3.23 -11.87
N LEU A 53 18.25 2.47 -12.01
CA LEU A 53 19.33 2.75 -12.95
C LEU A 53 18.82 2.80 -14.39
N VAL A 54 18.17 1.72 -14.85
CA VAL A 54 17.66 1.62 -16.22
C VAL A 54 16.62 2.70 -16.50
N THR A 55 15.69 2.91 -15.57
CA THR A 55 14.68 3.96 -15.71
C THR A 55 15.31 5.35 -15.72
N GLY A 56 16.30 5.60 -14.86
CA GLY A 56 17.06 6.84 -14.81
C GLY A 56 17.81 7.11 -16.11
N LEU A 57 18.48 6.12 -16.68
CA LEU A 57 19.21 6.22 -17.96
C LEU A 57 18.26 6.50 -19.13
N VAL A 58 17.10 5.82 -19.18
CA VAL A 58 16.10 6.04 -20.23
C VAL A 58 15.43 7.41 -20.10
N LEU A 59 15.15 7.85 -18.86
CA LEU A 59 14.49 9.12 -18.58
C LEU A 59 15.42 10.33 -18.52
N ALA A 60 16.74 10.15 -18.38
CA ALA A 60 17.72 11.25 -18.47
C ALA A 60 17.64 11.98 -19.81
N ARG A 61 17.11 11.30 -20.84
CA ARG A 61 16.85 11.86 -22.17
C ARG A 61 15.48 12.56 -22.28
N ALA A 62 14.63 12.47 -21.26
CA ALA A 62 13.28 13.04 -21.25
C ALA A 62 13.25 14.44 -20.62
N ARG A 63 12.51 15.38 -21.22
CA ARG A 63 12.52 16.80 -20.83
C ARG A 63 11.87 17.09 -19.46
N ARG A 64 10.91 16.27 -19.01
CA ARG A 64 10.25 16.38 -17.69
C ARG A 64 9.81 15.02 -17.15
N PRO A 65 10.50 14.44 -16.14
CA PRO A 65 10.05 13.18 -15.55
C PRO A 65 8.70 13.37 -14.81
N ALA A 66 7.82 12.37 -14.91
CA ALA A 66 6.60 12.33 -14.12
C ALA A 66 6.94 12.23 -12.62
N SER A 67 6.28 13.04 -11.79
CA SER A 67 6.52 13.05 -10.34
C SER A 67 6.12 11.70 -9.73
N ALA A 68 7.01 11.10 -8.92
CA ALA A 68 6.68 9.91 -8.12
C ALA A 68 5.74 10.20 -6.95
N ALA A 69 5.46 11.48 -6.66
CA ALA A 69 4.73 11.87 -5.45
C ALA A 69 3.31 11.28 -5.38
N ALA A 70 2.63 11.08 -6.52
CA ALA A 70 1.32 10.41 -6.56
C ALA A 70 1.37 8.94 -6.10
N TRP A 71 2.53 8.30 -6.17
CA TRP A 71 2.75 6.92 -5.74
C TRP A 71 3.20 6.81 -4.28
N LEU A 72 4.04 7.74 -3.83
CA LEU A 72 4.67 7.74 -2.50
C LEU A 72 3.73 8.27 -1.40
N SER A 73 2.52 7.72 -1.36
CA SER A 73 1.48 8.07 -0.40
C SER A 73 1.79 7.55 1.01
N PRO A 74 1.31 8.24 2.07
CA PRO A 74 1.39 7.73 3.44
C PRO A 74 0.78 6.33 3.61
N ALA A 75 -0.30 6.03 2.88
CA ALA A 75 -0.96 4.72 2.88
C ALA A 75 -0.04 3.59 2.43
N LEU A 76 0.74 3.80 1.37
CA LEU A 76 1.69 2.81 0.87
C LEU A 76 2.79 2.53 1.90
N VAL A 77 3.37 3.59 2.48
CA VAL A 77 4.47 3.49 3.45
C VAL A 77 4.02 2.77 4.73
N ALA A 78 2.91 3.21 5.32
CA ALA A 78 2.40 2.64 6.56
C ALA A 78 1.98 1.17 6.39
N SER A 79 1.28 0.85 5.30
CA SER A 79 0.81 -0.51 5.04
C SER A 79 1.97 -1.46 4.73
N LEU A 80 2.96 -1.02 3.94
CA LEU A 80 4.13 -1.85 3.65
C LEU A 80 4.94 -2.13 4.92
N ALA A 81 5.18 -1.12 5.76
CA ALA A 81 5.85 -1.31 7.04
C ALA A 81 5.08 -2.31 7.93
N ALA A 82 3.75 -2.17 8.02
CA ALA A 82 2.90 -3.07 8.79
C ALA A 82 2.97 -4.53 8.30
N HIS A 83 2.93 -4.78 6.98
CA HIS A 83 3.08 -6.12 6.42
C HIS A 83 4.44 -6.75 6.77
N VAL A 84 5.51 -5.95 6.80
CA VAL A 84 6.84 -6.44 7.20
C VAL A 84 6.92 -6.72 8.70
N VAL A 85 6.33 -5.88 9.55
CA VAL A 85 6.24 -6.15 11.01
C VAL A 85 5.49 -7.47 11.24
N ALA A 86 4.37 -7.67 10.57
CA ALA A 86 3.54 -8.87 10.69
C ALA A 86 4.23 -10.14 10.16
N GLY A 87 5.29 -10.03 9.35
CA GLY A 87 5.96 -11.19 8.74
C GLY A 87 5.14 -11.83 7.63
N GLU A 88 4.37 -11.02 6.90
CA GLU A 88 3.46 -11.50 5.86
C GLU A 88 4.23 -12.23 4.74
N PRO A 89 3.79 -13.43 4.31
CA PRO A 89 4.48 -14.21 3.27
C PRO A 89 4.70 -13.46 1.95
N GLY A 90 3.78 -12.55 1.61
CA GLY A 90 3.83 -11.75 0.40
C GLY A 90 4.68 -10.48 0.50
N ALA A 91 5.13 -10.08 1.70
CA ALA A 91 5.81 -8.80 1.92
C ALA A 91 7.00 -8.50 0.98
N PRO A 92 7.95 -9.42 0.70
CA PRO A 92 9.06 -9.11 -0.20
C PRO A 92 8.58 -8.87 -1.64
N LEU A 93 7.58 -9.62 -2.09
CA LEU A 93 7.01 -9.44 -3.42
C LEU A 93 6.19 -8.16 -3.52
N LEU A 94 5.45 -7.80 -2.47
CA LEU A 94 4.76 -6.51 -2.38
C LEU A 94 5.76 -5.35 -2.45
N ALA A 95 6.88 -5.42 -1.74
CA ALA A 95 7.94 -4.41 -1.81
C ALA A 95 8.54 -4.33 -3.22
N LEU A 96 8.82 -5.46 -3.86
CA LEU A 96 9.32 -5.52 -5.24
C LEU A 96 8.36 -4.83 -6.22
N VAL A 97 7.07 -5.18 -6.17
CA VAL A 97 6.06 -4.59 -7.06
C VAL A 97 5.87 -3.11 -6.74
N ALA A 98 5.82 -2.73 -5.46
CA ALA A 98 5.72 -1.33 -5.03
C ALA A 98 6.89 -0.47 -5.54
N CYS A 99 8.08 -1.06 -5.69
CA CYS A 99 9.25 -0.44 -6.31
C CYS A 99 9.16 -0.37 -7.83
N LEU A 100 8.88 -1.49 -8.51
CA LEU A 100 9.04 -1.61 -9.96
C LEU A 100 7.82 -1.13 -10.75
N ALA A 101 6.60 -1.27 -10.22
CA ALA A 101 5.37 -0.79 -10.87
C ALA A 101 5.44 0.71 -11.29
N PRO A 102 5.83 1.65 -10.42
CA PRO A 102 5.92 3.06 -10.79
C PRO A 102 7.04 3.35 -11.80
N LEU A 103 8.12 2.56 -11.78
CA LEU A 103 9.21 2.67 -12.76
C LEU A 103 8.74 2.19 -14.14
N LEU A 104 8.00 1.08 -14.18
CA LEU A 104 7.40 0.53 -15.39
C LEU A 104 6.37 1.51 -15.96
N ALA A 105 5.51 2.08 -15.13
CA ALA A 105 4.51 3.06 -15.54
C ALA A 105 5.12 4.32 -16.19
N ARG A 106 6.29 4.75 -15.72
CA ARG A 106 7.01 5.90 -16.30
C ARG A 106 7.58 5.61 -17.69
N LEU A 107 7.91 4.35 -17.98
CA LEU A 107 8.43 3.95 -19.29
C LEU A 107 7.33 3.58 -20.27
N TRP A 108 6.19 3.10 -19.77
CA TRP A 108 5.08 2.59 -20.57
C TRP A 108 4.18 3.70 -21.10
N ALA A 109 4.14 3.87 -22.43
CA ALA A 109 3.25 4.83 -23.08
C ALA A 109 1.86 4.22 -23.33
N LEU A 110 0.84 4.78 -22.70
CA LEU A 110 -0.56 4.41 -22.95
C LEU A 110 -1.07 4.96 -24.29
N PRO A 111 -1.86 4.18 -25.04
CA PRO A 111 -2.57 4.68 -26.23
C PRO A 111 -3.46 5.88 -25.87
N SER A 112 -3.49 6.89 -26.74
CA SER A 112 -4.30 8.10 -26.49
C SER A 112 -5.80 7.75 -26.56
N PRO A 113 -6.58 7.99 -25.49
CA PRO A 113 -8.00 7.69 -25.50
C PRO A 113 -8.75 8.86 -26.15
N ALA A 114 -9.07 8.74 -27.44
CA ALA A 114 -9.98 9.69 -28.10
C ALA A 114 -11.44 9.20 -27.97
N GLY A 115 -12.38 10.14 -27.73
CA GLY A 115 -13.83 9.86 -27.69
C GLY A 115 -14.35 9.28 -26.37
N ARG A 116 -15.51 8.62 -26.40
CA ARG A 116 -16.25 8.12 -25.20
C ARG A 116 -15.45 7.23 -24.25
N SER A 117 -14.43 6.52 -24.75
CA SER A 117 -13.52 5.76 -23.90
C SER A 117 -12.64 6.62 -23.00
N GLY A 118 -12.38 7.88 -23.39
CA GLY A 118 -11.70 8.86 -22.56
C GLY A 118 -12.52 9.19 -21.31
N ALA A 119 -13.83 9.39 -21.45
CA ALA A 119 -14.73 9.74 -20.36
C ALA A 119 -14.81 8.67 -19.26
N ALA A 120 -14.89 7.39 -19.66
CA ALA A 120 -14.90 6.29 -18.69
C ALA A 120 -13.56 6.19 -17.93
N LEU A 121 -12.43 6.36 -18.63
CA LEU A 121 -11.11 6.36 -18.03
C LEU A 121 -10.90 7.56 -17.09
N THR A 122 -11.37 8.76 -17.46
CA THR A 122 -11.28 9.95 -16.60
C THR A 122 -12.16 9.81 -15.37
N MET A 123 -13.39 9.30 -15.51
CA MET A 123 -14.29 9.04 -14.39
C MET A 123 -13.71 8.01 -13.40
N LEU A 124 -13.29 6.84 -13.88
CA LEU A 124 -12.73 5.80 -13.01
C LEU A 124 -11.36 6.20 -12.45
N GLY A 125 -10.54 6.92 -13.23
CA GLY A 125 -9.27 7.47 -12.77
C GLY A 125 -9.46 8.52 -11.67
N THR A 126 -10.43 9.43 -11.79
CA THR A 126 -10.76 10.41 -10.76
C THR A 126 -11.36 9.76 -9.50
N ALA A 127 -12.21 8.74 -9.64
CA ALA A 127 -12.69 7.94 -8.52
C ALA A 127 -11.53 7.23 -7.79
N SER A 128 -10.58 6.66 -8.54
CA SER A 128 -9.36 6.04 -7.99
C SER A 128 -8.52 7.05 -7.21
N VAL A 129 -8.38 8.28 -7.70
CA VAL A 129 -7.72 9.38 -6.97
C VAL A 129 -8.43 9.66 -5.63
N GLY A 130 -9.76 9.72 -5.61
CA GLY A 130 -10.55 9.87 -4.38
C GLY A 130 -10.28 8.76 -3.37
N LEU A 131 -10.16 7.50 -3.82
CA LEU A 131 -9.85 6.36 -2.95
C LEU A 131 -8.40 6.41 -2.42
N VAL A 132 -7.42 6.88 -3.20
CA VAL A 132 -6.04 7.10 -2.70
C VAL A 132 -6.02 8.20 -1.63
N LEU A 133 -6.78 9.27 -1.82
CA LEU A 133 -6.95 10.32 -0.81
C LEU A 133 -7.57 9.76 0.46
N TRP A 134 -8.63 8.95 0.34
CA TRP A 134 -9.27 8.30 1.49
C TRP A 134 -8.28 7.45 2.30
N ALA A 135 -7.52 6.56 1.63
CA ALA A 135 -6.52 5.73 2.29
C ALA A 135 -5.44 6.57 3.00
N SER A 136 -4.98 7.65 2.36
CA SER A 136 -3.94 8.52 2.92
C SER A 136 -4.46 9.36 4.09
N LEU A 137 -5.69 9.87 4.01
CA LEU A 137 -6.36 10.57 5.10
C LEU A 137 -6.57 9.66 6.31
N ALA A 138 -6.95 8.40 6.08
CA ALA A 138 -7.12 7.40 7.14
C ALA A 138 -5.81 7.19 7.93
N VAL A 139 -4.66 7.10 7.24
CA VAL A 139 -3.33 7.02 7.90
C VAL A 139 -3.06 8.22 8.80
N VAL A 140 -3.32 9.44 8.32
CA VAL A 140 -3.08 10.66 9.11
C VAL A 140 -4.03 10.76 10.31
N ALA A 141 -5.29 10.39 10.11
CA ALA A 141 -6.29 10.36 11.16
C ALA A 141 -5.93 9.32 12.25
N ASP A 142 -5.47 8.13 11.84
CA ASP A 142 -5.05 7.07 12.74
C ASP A 142 -3.72 7.39 13.43
N LEU A 143 -2.84 8.14 12.78
CA LEU A 143 -1.61 8.65 13.40
C LEU A 143 -1.93 9.52 14.61
N ALA A 144 -2.88 10.46 14.49
CA ALA A 144 -3.32 11.27 15.63
C ALA A 144 -3.80 10.40 16.81
N ARG A 145 -4.53 9.32 16.53
CA ARG A 145 -4.98 8.35 17.55
C ARG A 145 -3.81 7.60 18.19
N VAL A 146 -2.83 7.16 17.39
CA VAL A 146 -1.63 6.47 17.91
C VAL A 146 -0.83 7.38 18.85
N LEU A 147 -0.79 8.67 18.56
CA LEU A 147 -0.12 9.69 19.38
C LEU A 147 -0.95 10.12 20.62
N GLY A 148 -2.10 9.48 20.89
CA GLY A 148 -2.98 9.79 22.02
C GLY A 148 -3.99 10.91 21.78
N GLY A 149 -4.04 11.47 20.58
CA GLY A 149 -5.02 12.49 20.18
C GLY A 149 -6.33 11.91 19.64
N ALA A 150 -7.29 12.78 19.34
CA ALA A 150 -8.53 12.37 18.69
C ALA A 150 -8.34 12.20 17.17
N ARG A 151 -8.95 11.16 16.59
CA ARG A 151 -8.85 10.87 15.14
C ARG A 151 -9.33 12.02 14.26
N TRP A 152 -10.37 12.73 14.69
CA TRP A 152 -10.92 13.87 13.95
C TRP A 152 -9.93 15.03 13.83
N LEU A 153 -9.00 15.21 14.79
CA LEU A 153 -7.97 16.25 14.72
C LEU A 153 -7.01 15.98 13.56
N GLY A 154 -6.51 14.74 13.45
CA GLY A 154 -5.64 14.35 12.33
C GLY A 154 -6.36 14.52 10.99
N LEU A 155 -7.63 14.12 10.93
CA LEU A 155 -8.46 14.28 9.74
C LEU A 155 -8.67 15.77 9.38
N ALA A 156 -8.97 16.62 10.36
CA ALA A 156 -9.19 18.05 10.16
C ALA A 156 -7.92 18.76 9.67
N VAL A 157 -6.75 18.44 10.26
CA VAL A 157 -5.46 18.98 9.82
C VAL A 157 -5.14 18.53 8.39
N ALA A 158 -5.31 17.25 8.07
CA ALA A 158 -5.07 16.74 6.73
C ALA A 158 -6.02 17.33 5.68
N ALA A 159 -7.31 17.48 6.03
CA ALA A 159 -8.30 18.12 5.18
C ALA A 159 -7.97 19.61 4.95
N ALA A 160 -7.56 20.34 6.00
CA ALA A 160 -7.14 21.73 5.89
C ALA A 160 -5.91 21.89 4.99
N LEU A 161 -4.92 20.99 5.10
CA LEU A 161 -3.76 20.95 4.20
C LEU A 161 -4.19 20.68 2.75
N GLY A 162 -5.09 19.72 2.53
CA GLY A 162 -5.65 19.40 1.21
C GLY A 162 -6.42 20.57 0.59
N LEU A 163 -7.21 21.30 1.40
CA LEU A 163 -7.93 22.50 0.99
C LEU A 163 -6.97 23.66 0.70
N GLY A 164 -5.90 23.83 1.49
CA GLY A 164 -4.88 24.86 1.24
C GLY A 164 -4.24 24.74 -0.15
N LEU A 165 -4.07 23.51 -0.64
CA LEU A 165 -3.53 23.23 -1.98
C LEU A 165 -4.49 23.60 -3.13
N THR A 166 -5.77 23.82 -2.86
CA THR A 166 -6.73 24.31 -3.86
C THR A 166 -6.61 25.81 -4.10
N ARG A 167 -6.22 26.55 -3.06
CA ARG A 167 -6.13 28.01 -3.09
C ARG A 167 -4.74 28.49 -3.48
N ALA A 168 -3.71 27.80 -3.01
CA ALA A 168 -2.36 28.03 -3.50
C ALA A 168 -2.23 27.33 -4.86
N SER A 169 -1.80 28.05 -5.90
CA SER A 169 -1.22 27.38 -7.07
C SER A 169 0.02 26.64 -6.60
N ALA A 170 -0.15 25.43 -6.06
CA ALA A 170 0.88 24.66 -5.40
C ALA A 170 1.92 24.27 -6.45
N GLY A 171 2.90 25.16 -6.65
CA GLY A 171 3.86 25.02 -7.73
C GLY A 171 4.69 23.75 -7.55
N ALA A 172 5.35 23.32 -8.62
CA ALA A 172 6.27 22.19 -8.61
C ALA A 172 7.38 22.31 -7.53
N ARG A 173 7.64 23.52 -7.00
CA ARG A 173 8.53 23.75 -5.87
C ARG A 173 7.98 23.17 -4.56
N VAL A 174 6.74 23.48 -4.18
CA VAL A 174 6.12 23.00 -2.93
C VAL A 174 6.08 21.47 -2.92
N ARG A 175 5.63 20.86 -4.01
CA ARG A 175 5.62 19.40 -4.14
C ARG A 175 7.01 18.78 -4.02
N ARG A 176 8.04 19.40 -4.61
CA ARG A 176 9.42 18.90 -4.51
C ARG A 176 9.93 18.99 -3.07
N VAL A 177 9.74 20.14 -2.40
CA VAL A 177 10.14 20.34 -1.01
C VAL A 177 9.41 19.35 -0.10
N ALA A 178 8.08 19.23 -0.25
CA ALA A 178 7.28 18.29 0.52
C ALA A 178 7.73 16.84 0.31
N LEU A 179 8.04 16.45 -0.95
CA LEU A 179 8.58 15.12 -1.23
C LEU A 179 9.97 14.93 -0.61
N THR A 180 10.88 15.89 -0.72
CA THR A 180 12.23 15.76 -0.12
C THR A 180 12.17 15.71 1.41
N VAL A 181 11.31 16.52 2.04
CA VAL A 181 11.08 16.49 3.49
C VAL A 181 10.45 15.17 3.90
N GLY A 182 9.47 14.67 3.15
CA GLY A 182 8.85 13.37 3.39
C GLY A 182 9.83 12.20 3.32
N VAL A 183 10.65 12.17 2.27
CA VAL A 183 11.69 11.13 2.09
C VAL A 183 12.75 11.24 3.18
N ALA A 184 13.30 12.42 3.41
CA ALA A 184 14.32 12.64 4.44
C ALA A 184 13.80 12.31 5.84
N GLY A 185 12.58 12.73 6.17
CA GLY A 185 11.96 12.46 7.46
C GLY A 185 11.59 10.99 7.69
N LEU A 186 11.54 10.14 6.65
CA LEU A 186 11.44 8.69 6.82
C LEU A 186 12.81 8.01 6.96
N VAL A 187 13.84 8.53 6.29
CA VAL A 187 15.18 7.93 6.26
C VAL A 187 16.03 8.35 7.45
N LEU A 188 16.00 9.62 7.86
CA LEU A 188 16.81 10.14 8.96
C LEU A 188 16.52 9.42 10.30
N PRO A 189 15.25 9.15 10.69
CA PRO A 189 15.00 8.38 11.90
C PRO A 189 15.53 6.95 11.81
N LEU A 190 15.53 6.30 10.64
CA LEU A 190 16.12 4.97 10.48
C LEU A 190 17.63 4.99 10.70
N LEU A 191 18.31 6.01 10.18
CA LEU A 191 19.75 6.19 10.42
C LEU A 191 20.04 6.43 11.90
N ALA A 192 19.22 7.23 12.57
CA ALA A 192 19.32 7.44 14.01
C ALA A 192 19.08 6.14 14.79
N ILE A 193 18.05 5.37 14.45
CA ILE A 193 17.76 4.06 15.06
C ILE A 193 18.92 3.08 14.84
N ALA A 194 19.49 3.03 13.63
CA ALA A 194 20.63 2.18 13.32
C ALA A 194 21.85 2.56 14.18
N ALA A 195 22.16 3.86 14.26
CA ALA A 195 23.24 4.39 15.07
C ALA A 195 23.05 4.10 16.57
N MET A 196 21.83 4.29 17.09
CA MET A 196 21.50 4.06 18.50
C MET A 196 21.50 2.57 18.87
N SER A 197 21.01 1.72 17.98
CA SER A 197 20.93 0.26 18.23
C SER A 197 22.26 -0.47 17.98
N GLY A 198 23.24 0.22 17.37
CA GLY A 198 24.50 -0.36 16.93
C GLY A 198 24.32 -1.47 15.89
N ARG A 199 23.17 -1.50 15.20
CA ARG A 199 22.79 -2.57 14.28
C ARG A 199 22.24 -1.99 12.99
N SER A 200 22.77 -2.46 11.88
CA SER A 200 22.16 -2.24 10.57
C SER A 200 20.79 -2.94 10.48
N PRO A 201 19.93 -2.55 9.52
CA PRO A 201 18.64 -3.21 9.31
C PRO A 201 18.78 -4.73 9.09
N TRP A 202 19.85 -5.17 8.44
CA TRP A 202 20.07 -6.60 8.15
C TRP A 202 20.57 -7.40 9.35
N GLU A 203 21.33 -6.78 10.25
CA GLU A 203 21.67 -7.39 11.54
C GLU A 203 20.45 -7.47 12.46
N ALA A 204 19.58 -6.44 12.44
CA ALA A 204 18.31 -6.49 13.15
C ALA A 204 17.39 -7.58 12.57
N TRP A 205 17.36 -7.73 11.25
CA TRP A 205 16.65 -8.82 10.55
C TRP A 205 17.17 -10.18 10.98
N SER A 206 18.49 -10.42 10.93
CA SER A 206 19.08 -11.73 11.25
C SER A 206 18.90 -12.10 12.72
N ALA A 207 19.03 -11.12 13.61
CA ALA A 207 18.77 -11.27 15.04
C ALA A 207 17.28 -11.48 15.37
N LEU A 208 16.36 -10.95 14.55
CA LEU A 208 14.95 -11.27 14.67
C LEU A 208 14.68 -12.69 14.16
N ALA A 209 15.23 -13.05 13.01
CA ALA A 209 15.04 -14.34 12.36
C ALA A 209 15.57 -15.52 13.19
N SER A 210 16.56 -15.30 14.06
CA SER A 210 17.11 -16.31 14.96
C SER A 210 16.30 -16.54 16.23
N ARG A 211 15.25 -15.76 16.50
CA ARG A 211 14.44 -15.93 17.71
C ARG A 211 13.58 -17.20 17.63
N SER A 212 13.67 -18.02 18.66
CA SER A 212 12.85 -19.24 18.81
C SER A 212 11.36 -18.93 19.02
N ALA A 213 11.04 -17.76 19.60
CA ALA A 213 9.67 -17.29 19.80
C ALA A 213 9.61 -15.75 19.76
N LEU A 214 8.46 -15.22 19.33
CA LEU A 214 8.12 -13.80 19.41
C LEU A 214 7.20 -13.59 20.61
N VAL A 215 7.78 -13.15 21.72
CA VAL A 215 7.10 -13.03 23.02
C VAL A 215 7.00 -11.58 23.47
N PHE A 216 6.02 -11.30 24.32
CA PHE A 216 5.95 -10.03 25.03
C PHE A 216 7.19 -9.86 25.90
N ARG A 217 7.92 -8.78 25.66
CA ARG A 217 9.07 -8.41 26.48
C ARG A 217 8.60 -7.90 27.83
N GLU A 218 9.41 -8.10 28.87
CA GLU A 218 9.11 -7.62 30.22
C GLU A 218 8.86 -6.11 30.28
N ARG A 219 9.58 -5.34 29.46
CA ARG A 219 9.42 -3.88 29.34
C ARG A 219 8.23 -3.43 28.48
N SER A 220 7.49 -4.36 27.89
CA SER A 220 6.41 -4.02 26.96
C SER A 220 5.28 -3.32 27.72
N ALA A 221 4.74 -2.24 27.14
CA ALA A 221 3.57 -1.57 27.71
C ALA A 221 2.36 -2.51 27.85
N TRP A 222 2.28 -3.56 27.02
CA TRP A 222 1.25 -4.59 27.13
C TRP A 222 1.36 -5.48 28.38
N VAL A 223 2.54 -5.52 29.00
CA VAL A 223 2.84 -6.35 30.18
C VAL A 223 2.88 -5.51 31.45
N THR A 224 3.45 -4.30 31.38
CA THR A 224 3.64 -3.44 32.56
C THR A 224 2.35 -2.71 32.93
N GLU A 225 2.02 -1.67 32.17
CA GLU A 225 0.87 -0.79 32.40
C GLU A 225 -0.42 -1.29 31.73
N GLY A 226 -0.29 -2.25 30.82
CA GLY A 226 -1.30 -2.67 29.85
C GLY A 226 -1.62 -1.57 28.82
N ALA A 227 -2.00 -2.00 27.62
CA ALA A 227 -2.20 -1.12 26.48
C ALA A 227 -3.61 -1.23 25.89
N VAL A 228 -3.97 -0.21 25.12
CA VAL A 228 -5.28 -0.05 24.49
C VAL A 228 -5.24 -0.59 23.06
N LEU A 229 -6.22 -1.42 22.72
CA LEU A 229 -6.47 -1.82 21.34
C LEU A 229 -7.11 -0.64 20.60
N LEU A 230 -6.43 -0.11 19.58
CA LEU A 230 -6.91 1.04 18.81
C LEU A 230 -7.90 0.65 17.70
N VAL A 231 -7.93 -0.63 17.35
CA VAL A 231 -8.77 -1.22 16.30
C VAL A 231 -9.43 -2.49 16.86
N PRO A 232 -10.66 -2.84 16.45
CA PRO A 232 -11.25 -4.12 16.85
C PRO A 232 -10.35 -5.26 16.40
N THR A 233 -10.06 -6.20 17.29
CA THR A 233 -9.04 -7.20 17.08
C THR A 233 -9.54 -8.58 17.49
N SER A 234 -9.32 -9.55 16.62
CA SER A 234 -9.46 -10.97 16.91
C SER A 234 -8.08 -11.51 17.23
N LEU A 235 -7.92 -12.21 18.36
CA LEU A 235 -6.68 -12.81 18.80
C LEU A 235 -6.84 -14.32 18.88
N VAL A 236 -5.99 -15.07 18.18
CA VAL A 236 -5.89 -16.51 18.32
C VAL A 236 -4.66 -16.86 19.17
N PHE A 237 -4.86 -17.70 20.18
CA PHE A 237 -3.80 -18.09 21.11
C PHE A 237 -3.20 -19.44 20.73
N SER A 238 -1.88 -19.50 20.61
CA SER A 238 -1.14 -20.75 20.35
C SER A 238 -0.69 -21.46 21.63
N GLU A 239 -0.75 -20.77 22.77
CA GLU A 239 -0.36 -21.28 24.08
C GLU A 239 -1.27 -20.70 25.17
N PRO A 240 -1.36 -21.33 26.36
CA PRO A 240 -2.20 -20.84 27.44
C PRO A 240 -1.80 -19.43 27.86
N HIS A 241 -2.78 -18.53 27.93
CA HIS A 241 -2.61 -17.12 28.25
C HIS A 241 -3.58 -16.68 29.33
N ARG A 242 -3.11 -15.82 30.24
CA ARG A 242 -4.00 -15.01 31.07
C ARG A 242 -4.00 -13.57 30.57
N ILE A 243 -5.19 -13.01 30.42
CA ILE A 243 -5.38 -11.60 30.08
C ILE A 243 -6.08 -10.93 31.24
N THR A 244 -5.58 -9.79 31.68
CA THR A 244 -6.22 -8.96 32.70
C THR A 244 -6.91 -7.77 32.05
N ALA A 245 -8.19 -7.58 32.33
CA ALA A 245 -8.92 -6.38 31.91
C ALA A 245 -8.50 -5.19 32.78
N LEU A 246 -8.19 -4.04 32.17
CA LEU A 246 -7.83 -2.82 32.89
C LEU A 246 -8.95 -1.78 32.92
N GLY A 247 -10.09 -2.10 32.33
CA GLY A 247 -11.34 -1.37 32.38
C GLY A 247 -12.49 -2.34 32.12
N GLU A 248 -13.71 -1.88 32.34
CA GLU A 248 -14.91 -2.67 32.07
C GLU A 248 -15.07 -2.88 30.55
N ALA A 249 -15.15 -4.13 30.11
CA ALA A 249 -15.34 -4.48 28.71
C ALA A 249 -15.96 -5.86 28.53
N VAL A 250 -16.52 -6.09 27.35
CA VAL A 250 -17.04 -7.39 26.91
C VAL A 250 -15.96 -8.13 26.13
N PHE A 251 -15.68 -9.36 26.55
CA PHE A 251 -14.71 -10.27 25.97
C PHE A 251 -15.48 -11.42 25.32
N ARG A 252 -15.48 -11.47 23.99
CA ARG A 252 -16.15 -12.56 23.26
C ARG A 252 -15.13 -13.64 22.93
N VAL A 253 -15.26 -14.79 23.56
CA VAL A 253 -14.40 -15.96 23.36
C VAL A 253 -15.13 -16.97 22.48
N VAL A 254 -14.48 -17.38 21.40
CA VAL A 254 -14.89 -18.49 20.57
C VAL A 254 -13.98 -19.67 20.92
N GLU A 255 -14.51 -20.59 21.71
CA GLU A 255 -13.86 -21.81 22.16
C GLU A 255 -14.06 -22.90 21.10
N ARG A 256 -13.00 -23.61 20.73
CA ARG A 256 -13.07 -24.81 19.89
C ARG A 256 -12.85 -26.05 20.74
N ASP A 257 -13.90 -26.83 20.95
CA ASP A 257 -13.85 -28.09 21.68
C ASP A 257 -14.11 -29.25 20.70
N GLY A 258 -13.04 -29.75 20.08
CA GLY A 258 -13.14 -30.68 18.95
C GLY A 258 -13.87 -30.05 17.75
N ASP A 259 -14.94 -30.70 17.27
CA ASP A 259 -15.79 -30.20 16.18
C ASP A 259 -16.83 -29.16 16.65
N ARG A 260 -16.97 -28.92 17.96
CA ARG A 260 -17.93 -27.95 18.50
C ARG A 260 -17.29 -26.58 18.66
N VAL A 261 -17.94 -25.57 18.12
CA VAL A 261 -17.59 -24.16 18.30
C VAL A 261 -18.57 -23.56 19.30
N VAL A 262 -18.08 -23.15 20.47
CA VAL A 262 -18.88 -22.51 21.52
C VAL A 262 -18.48 -21.05 21.62
N VAL A 263 -19.46 -20.15 21.57
CA VAL A 263 -19.22 -18.71 21.75
C VAL A 263 -19.68 -18.31 23.14
N ARG A 264 -18.77 -17.76 23.95
CA ARG A 264 -19.05 -17.23 25.29
C ARG A 264 -18.71 -15.75 25.35
N GLU A 265 -19.57 -14.96 25.97
CA GLU A 265 -19.31 -13.56 26.24
C GLU A 265 -19.08 -13.37 27.74
N TRP A 266 -17.93 -12.83 28.09
CA TRP A 266 -17.54 -12.52 29.46
C TRP A 266 -17.53 -11.00 29.63
N ARG A 267 -18.22 -10.51 30.67
CA ARG A 267 -18.09 -9.12 31.10
C ARG A 267 -17.06 -9.09 32.21
N LEU A 268 -15.92 -8.46 31.94
CA LEU A 268 -14.84 -8.39 32.91
C LEU A 268 -14.74 -6.97 33.47
N ALA A 269 -14.67 -6.88 34.80
CA ALA A 269 -14.35 -5.66 35.51
C ALA A 269 -12.83 -5.41 35.54
N ARG A 270 -12.45 -4.20 35.96
CA ARG A 270 -11.03 -3.84 36.10
C ARG A 270 -10.33 -4.76 37.10
N GLY A 271 -9.22 -5.36 36.67
CA GLY A 271 -8.42 -6.28 37.46
C GLY A 271 -8.82 -7.74 37.32
N GLU A 272 -9.98 -8.04 36.73
CA GLU A 272 -10.39 -9.41 36.47
C GLU A 272 -9.57 -10.03 35.34
N GLY A 273 -9.27 -11.32 35.49
CA GLY A 273 -8.45 -12.08 34.56
C GLY A 273 -9.24 -13.16 33.86
N LEU A 274 -8.99 -13.33 32.56
CA LEU A 274 -9.52 -14.41 31.74
C LEU A 274 -8.38 -15.33 31.30
N ALA A 275 -8.52 -16.62 31.58
CA ALA A 275 -7.59 -17.64 31.12
C ALA A 275 -8.10 -18.22 29.80
N LEU A 276 -7.21 -18.27 28.80
CA LEU A 276 -7.50 -18.73 27.45
C LEU A 276 -6.64 -19.94 27.12
N ARG A 277 -7.23 -20.90 26.42
CA ARG A 277 -6.57 -22.14 26.00
C ARG A 277 -5.96 -21.96 24.61
N PRO A 278 -4.99 -22.81 24.24
CA PRO A 278 -4.52 -22.89 22.86
C PRO A 278 -5.68 -23.20 21.91
N GLY A 279 -5.79 -22.46 20.81
CA GLY A 279 -6.85 -22.60 19.81
C GLY A 279 -8.08 -21.72 20.05
N ASP A 280 -8.23 -21.14 21.25
CA ASP A 280 -9.30 -20.18 21.52
C ASP A 280 -9.09 -18.90 20.72
N ARG A 281 -10.18 -18.31 20.25
CA ARG A 281 -10.21 -17.01 19.60
C ARG A 281 -10.90 -16.00 20.50
N LEU A 282 -10.26 -14.88 20.75
CA LEU A 282 -10.81 -13.77 21.52
C LEU A 282 -11.07 -12.58 20.61
N ASP A 283 -12.33 -12.17 20.48
CA ASP A 283 -12.71 -10.94 19.78
C ASP A 283 -12.86 -9.79 20.79
N LEU A 284 -12.12 -8.71 20.56
CA LEU A 284 -12.09 -7.51 21.39
C LEU A 284 -12.47 -6.27 20.58
N ALA A 285 -13.30 -5.42 21.18
CA ALA A 285 -13.66 -4.13 20.61
C ALA A 285 -12.47 -3.15 20.68
N ALA A 286 -12.49 -2.12 19.81
CA ALA A 286 -11.56 -1.00 19.93
C ALA A 286 -11.82 -0.23 21.24
N GLY A 287 -10.76 0.30 21.85
CA GLY A 287 -10.80 1.04 23.10
C GLY A 287 -10.61 0.18 24.35
N VAL A 288 -10.69 -1.15 24.24
CA VAL A 288 -10.45 -2.06 25.37
C VAL A 288 -8.98 -2.00 25.77
N ARG A 289 -8.74 -1.82 27.08
CA ARG A 289 -7.41 -1.83 27.68
C ARG A 289 -7.15 -3.17 28.37
N VAL A 290 -6.09 -3.85 27.95
CA VAL A 290 -5.72 -5.17 28.48
C VAL A 290 -4.26 -5.24 28.87
N ARG A 291 -3.96 -6.15 29.79
CA ARG A 291 -2.60 -6.52 30.19
C ARG A 291 -2.39 -8.02 29.98
N PHE A 292 -1.27 -8.35 29.33
CA PHE A 292 -0.85 -9.72 29.06
C PHE A 292 0.21 -10.18 30.06
N GLU A 293 0.38 -11.50 30.16
CA GLU A 293 1.46 -12.09 30.95
C GLU A 293 2.84 -11.89 30.27
N PRO A 294 3.89 -11.60 31.05
CA PRO A 294 5.26 -11.49 30.52
C PRO A 294 5.76 -12.82 29.95
N GLY A 295 6.61 -12.75 28.94
CA GLY A 295 7.29 -13.93 28.38
C GLY A 295 6.40 -14.86 27.55
N LYS A 296 5.11 -14.55 27.44
CA LYS A 296 4.16 -15.26 26.57
C LYS A 296 4.22 -14.76 25.13
N ARG A 297 3.85 -15.62 24.19
CA ARG A 297 3.82 -15.33 22.75
C ARG A 297 2.86 -14.20 22.42
N VAL A 298 3.29 -13.28 21.58
CA VAL A 298 2.41 -12.23 21.07
C VAL A 298 1.35 -12.89 20.17
N PRO A 299 0.05 -12.73 20.45
CA PRO A 299 -1.01 -13.29 19.60
C PRO A 299 -0.96 -12.67 18.19
N GLU A 300 -1.36 -13.42 17.17
CA GLU A 300 -1.30 -13.06 15.74
C GLU A 300 0.12 -12.80 15.18
N ALA A 301 1.16 -12.71 16.02
CA ALA A 301 2.53 -12.64 15.54
C ALA A 301 3.01 -14.03 15.07
N PRO A 302 3.98 -14.10 14.15
CA PRO A 302 4.56 -15.37 13.74
C PRO A 302 5.10 -16.17 14.93
N LEU A 303 4.91 -17.49 14.89
CA LEU A 303 5.32 -18.38 15.98
C LEU A 303 6.83 -18.32 16.28
N SER A 304 7.67 -17.90 15.33
CA SER A 304 9.09 -17.70 15.58
C SER A 304 9.66 -16.67 14.62
N GLY A 305 10.86 -16.20 14.93
CA GLY A 305 11.64 -15.40 14.00
C GLY A 305 11.91 -16.12 12.68
N VAL A 306 12.08 -17.43 12.73
CA VAL A 306 12.30 -18.26 11.53
C VAL A 306 11.08 -18.23 10.63
N ILE A 307 9.87 -18.36 11.20
CA ILE A 307 8.61 -18.30 10.45
C ILE A 307 8.34 -16.89 9.95
N TRP A 308 8.63 -15.85 10.74
CA TRP A 308 8.56 -14.46 10.28
C TRP A 308 9.46 -14.20 9.07
N ALA A 309 10.69 -14.73 9.11
CA ALA A 309 11.68 -14.57 8.06
C ALA A 309 11.35 -15.39 6.79
N ASP A 310 10.79 -16.58 6.96
CA ASP A 310 10.52 -17.53 5.89
C ASP A 310 9.20 -18.31 6.17
N PRO A 311 8.03 -17.72 5.86
CA PRO A 311 6.76 -18.33 6.20
C PRO A 311 6.53 -19.64 5.42
N ARG A 312 6.23 -20.72 6.13
CA ARG A 312 6.01 -22.07 5.57
C ARG A 312 4.69 -22.21 4.80
N GLU A 313 3.77 -21.25 4.96
CA GLU A 313 2.42 -21.25 4.36
C GLU A 313 2.40 -20.89 2.85
N ARG A 314 3.57 -20.81 2.20
CA ARG A 314 3.65 -20.68 0.74
C ARG A 314 3.24 -21.99 0.06
N SER A 315 1.93 -22.25 0.01
CA SER A 315 1.43 -23.05 -1.10
C SER A 315 1.74 -22.29 -2.40
N LEU A 316 2.50 -22.92 -3.29
CA LEU A 316 3.01 -22.28 -4.51
C LEU A 316 1.89 -21.58 -5.31
N GLY A 317 0.72 -22.21 -5.38
CA GLY A 317 -0.46 -21.65 -6.06
C GLY A 317 -0.99 -20.37 -5.42
N THR A 318 -1.20 -20.35 -4.10
CA THR A 318 -1.75 -19.18 -3.40
C THR A 318 -0.76 -18.02 -3.37
N ALA A 319 0.53 -18.30 -3.17
CA ALA A 319 1.57 -17.27 -3.20
C ALA A 319 1.68 -16.62 -4.58
N LEU A 320 1.66 -17.42 -5.65
CA LEU A 320 1.69 -16.91 -7.03
C LEU A 320 0.41 -16.13 -7.37
N ALA A 321 -0.76 -16.62 -6.97
CA ALA A 321 -2.03 -15.92 -7.18
C ALA A 321 -2.04 -14.56 -6.50
N THR A 322 -1.64 -14.49 -5.23
CA THR A 322 -1.53 -13.23 -4.46
C THR A 322 -0.51 -12.29 -5.10
N PHE A 323 0.63 -12.81 -5.56
CA PHE A 323 1.63 -12.02 -6.28
C PHE A 323 1.08 -11.41 -7.56
N LEU A 324 0.44 -12.23 -8.41
CA LEU A 324 -0.16 -11.76 -9.66
C LEU A 324 -1.28 -10.75 -9.39
N ALA A 325 -2.08 -10.98 -8.35
CA ALA A 325 -3.15 -10.08 -7.95
C ALA A 325 -2.61 -8.71 -7.50
N ALA A 326 -1.56 -8.72 -6.67
CA ALA A 326 -0.86 -7.51 -6.26
C ALA A 326 -0.18 -6.83 -7.46
N LEU A 327 0.44 -7.59 -8.36
CA LEU A 327 1.07 -7.08 -9.58
C LEU A 327 0.07 -6.36 -10.47
N VAL A 328 -1.07 -6.99 -10.80
CA VAL A 328 -2.13 -6.38 -11.62
C VAL A 328 -2.66 -5.10 -10.96
N THR A 329 -2.94 -5.17 -9.66
CA THR A 329 -3.48 -4.05 -8.87
C THR A 329 -2.51 -2.87 -8.81
N LEU A 330 -1.27 -3.11 -8.39
CA LEU A 330 -0.25 -2.07 -8.21
C LEU A 330 0.27 -1.53 -9.55
N ALA A 331 0.52 -2.39 -10.55
CA ALA A 331 0.96 -1.95 -11.88
C ALA A 331 -0.12 -1.15 -12.61
N GLY A 332 -1.38 -1.62 -12.57
CA GLY A 332 -2.50 -0.89 -13.15
C GLY A 332 -2.72 0.47 -12.47
N GLY A 333 -2.67 0.50 -11.13
CA GLY A 333 -2.70 1.74 -10.35
C GLY A 333 -1.57 2.69 -10.71
N ALA A 334 -0.33 2.18 -10.80
CA ALA A 334 0.83 2.98 -11.19
C ALA A 334 0.67 3.59 -12.59
N LEU A 335 0.15 2.84 -13.56
CA LEU A 335 -0.08 3.30 -14.93
C LEU A 335 -1.08 4.48 -15.00
N VAL A 336 -2.11 4.48 -14.15
CA VAL A 336 -3.12 5.56 -14.10
C VAL A 336 -2.64 6.75 -13.27
N LEU A 337 -1.92 6.53 -12.17
CA LEU A 337 -1.42 7.60 -11.30
C LEU A 337 -0.18 8.30 -11.85
N LEU A 338 0.64 7.57 -12.63
CA LEU A 338 1.92 8.05 -13.17
C LEU A 338 1.98 8.15 -14.71
N PRO A 339 0.99 8.71 -15.44
CA PRO A 339 1.08 8.77 -16.89
C PRO A 339 2.37 9.45 -17.36
N PRO A 340 3.04 8.88 -18.38
CA PRO A 340 4.22 9.47 -18.99
C PRO A 340 3.84 10.81 -19.64
N ARG A 341 4.62 11.86 -19.36
CA ARG A 341 4.46 13.12 -20.07
C ARG A 341 5.05 12.98 -21.47
N ARG A 342 4.32 13.46 -22.48
CA ARG A 342 4.75 13.46 -23.89
C ARG A 342 6.03 14.27 -24.04
N ASP A 343 6.94 13.75 -24.84
CA ASP A 343 8.13 14.48 -25.30
C ASP A 343 7.65 15.66 -26.16
N GLY A 344 7.97 16.91 -25.78
CA GLY A 344 7.42 18.09 -26.45
C GLY A 344 7.78 19.39 -25.76
N ASP A 345 6.94 19.92 -24.87
CA ASP A 345 7.06 21.30 -24.40
C ASP A 345 7.52 21.44 -22.95
N GLY A 346 8.71 22.02 -22.78
CA GLY A 346 9.22 22.49 -21.49
C GLY A 346 10.75 22.70 -21.46
N PRO A 347 11.24 23.61 -20.62
CA PRO A 347 12.68 23.88 -20.47
C PRO A 347 13.43 22.64 -19.97
N HIS A 348 14.68 22.50 -20.42
CA HIS A 348 15.60 21.42 -20.05
C HIS A 348 15.75 21.32 -18.53
N VAL A 349 15.47 20.13 -17.96
CA VAL A 349 16.00 19.78 -16.64
C VAL A 349 17.43 19.32 -16.87
N ALA A 350 18.39 19.86 -16.10
CA ALA A 350 19.78 19.41 -16.14
C ALA A 350 19.81 17.88 -16.00
N ALA A 351 20.39 17.19 -17.00
CA ALA A 351 20.38 15.73 -17.14
C ALA A 351 20.90 14.98 -15.89
N GLY A 352 21.68 15.65 -15.03
CA GLY A 352 22.23 15.08 -13.80
C GLY A 352 21.22 14.79 -12.67
N LEU A 353 20.03 15.40 -12.65
CA LEU A 353 19.06 15.23 -11.55
C LEU A 353 17.97 14.18 -11.82
N ALA A 354 17.84 13.70 -13.06
CA ALA A 354 16.90 12.64 -13.44
C ALA A 354 17.07 11.32 -12.65
N PRO A 355 18.30 10.79 -12.42
CA PRO A 355 18.47 9.55 -11.63
C PRO A 355 18.05 9.72 -10.17
N LEU A 356 18.23 10.90 -9.57
CA LEU A 356 17.80 11.18 -8.19
C LEU A 356 16.27 11.11 -8.03
N GLY A 357 15.52 11.54 -9.04
CA GLY A 357 14.06 11.39 -9.07
C GLY A 357 13.55 9.96 -9.31
N ALA A 358 14.40 9.08 -9.87
CA ALA A 358 14.13 7.65 -9.97
C ALA A 358 14.42 6.93 -8.65
N LEU A 359 15.41 7.40 -7.87
CA LEU A 359 15.80 6.83 -6.57
C LEU A 359 14.82 7.12 -5.43
N ALA A 360 13.97 8.15 -5.53
CA ALA A 360 13.00 8.46 -4.48
C ALA A 360 12.05 7.29 -4.18
N VAL A 361 11.61 6.55 -5.20
CA VAL A 361 10.74 5.39 -5.03
C VAL A 361 11.41 4.25 -4.26
N PRO A 362 12.55 3.70 -4.73
CA PRO A 362 13.21 2.63 -4.01
C PRO A 362 13.62 3.07 -2.61
N LEU A 363 14.09 4.30 -2.42
CA LEU A 363 14.49 4.79 -1.10
C LEU A 363 13.34 4.76 -0.07
N VAL A 364 12.13 5.18 -0.47
CA VAL A 364 10.95 5.14 0.43
C VAL A 364 10.47 3.72 0.68
N VAL A 365 10.43 2.87 -0.35
CA VAL A 365 9.97 1.48 -0.22
C VAL A 365 10.96 0.68 0.66
N VAL A 366 12.26 0.80 0.40
CA VAL A 366 13.32 0.21 1.23
C VAL A 366 13.24 0.76 2.66
N GLY A 367 13.04 2.07 2.81
CA GLY A 367 12.83 2.70 4.12
C GLY A 367 11.64 2.08 4.87
N ALA A 368 10.48 1.91 4.23
CA ALA A 368 9.31 1.27 4.83
C ALA A 368 9.59 -0.18 5.25
N VAL A 369 10.36 -0.93 4.45
CA VAL A 369 10.82 -2.28 4.83
C VAL A 369 11.71 -2.21 6.07
N CYS A 370 12.72 -1.32 6.09
CA CYS A 370 13.60 -1.16 7.24
C CYS A 370 12.83 -0.77 8.51
N TRP A 371 11.83 0.11 8.41
CA TRP A 371 10.92 0.42 9.51
C TRP A 371 10.20 -0.83 10.03
N GLY A 372 9.69 -1.68 9.12
CA GLY A 372 9.03 -2.92 9.51
C GLY A 372 9.98 -3.94 10.14
N VAL A 373 11.22 -4.04 9.64
CA VAL A 373 12.26 -4.90 10.22
C VAL A 373 12.62 -4.45 11.63
N TYR A 374 12.87 -3.16 11.84
CA TYR A 374 13.12 -2.63 13.18
C TYR A 374 11.88 -2.75 14.07
N GLY A 375 10.67 -2.59 13.52
CA GLY A 375 9.40 -2.83 14.20
C GLY A 375 9.31 -4.25 14.77
N GLY A 376 9.43 -5.27 13.92
CA GLY A 376 9.44 -6.67 14.37
C GLY A 376 10.60 -6.98 15.33
N PHE A 377 11.76 -6.36 15.12
CA PHE A 377 12.93 -6.57 15.98
C PHE A 377 12.74 -5.95 17.38
N ALA A 378 12.19 -4.74 17.46
CA ALA A 378 12.01 -3.97 18.69
C ALA A 378 10.77 -4.38 19.49
N GLY A 379 9.69 -4.78 18.79
CA GLY A 379 8.45 -5.19 19.42
C GLY A 379 7.50 -5.84 18.40
N PRO A 380 7.43 -7.18 18.30
CA PRO A 380 6.40 -7.84 17.49
C PRO A 380 4.98 -7.42 17.89
N GLU A 381 4.77 -7.01 19.15
CA GLU A 381 3.51 -6.48 19.67
C GLU A 381 3.11 -5.10 19.14
N LEU A 382 3.95 -4.42 18.34
CA LEU A 382 3.63 -3.11 17.77
C LEU A 382 2.46 -3.17 16.77
N ALA A 383 2.24 -4.33 16.16
CA ALA A 383 1.11 -4.58 15.26
C ALA A 383 -0.18 -4.97 16.01
N LEU A 384 -0.08 -5.35 17.29
CA LEU A 384 -1.21 -5.88 18.06
C LEU A 384 -2.30 -4.82 18.25
N GLY A 385 -3.46 -5.07 17.65
CA GLY A 385 -4.63 -4.20 17.65
C GLY A 385 -4.35 -2.73 17.38
N ALA A 386 -3.45 -2.48 16.43
CA ALA A 386 -2.99 -1.15 16.07
C ALA A 386 -3.22 -0.88 14.58
N PRO A 387 -3.50 0.37 14.19
CA PRO A 387 -3.56 0.73 12.76
C PRO A 387 -2.17 0.60 12.12
N ALA A 388 -2.11 0.46 10.79
CA ALA A 388 -0.86 0.21 10.06
C ALA A 388 0.27 1.21 10.39
N VAL A 389 -0.08 2.48 10.61
CA VAL A 389 0.86 3.57 10.93
C VAL A 389 1.54 3.42 12.30
N ALA A 390 0.99 2.58 13.19
CA ALA A 390 1.54 2.37 14.53
C ALA A 390 2.97 1.81 14.49
N SER A 391 3.31 1.01 13.48
CA SER A 391 4.67 0.51 13.25
C SER A 391 5.71 1.64 13.10
N LEU A 392 5.32 2.76 12.49
CA LEU A 392 6.19 3.93 12.30
C LEU A 392 6.23 4.82 13.53
N ALA A 393 5.06 5.06 14.14
CA ALA A 393 4.93 6.02 15.23
C ALA A 393 5.36 5.44 16.59
N ARG A 394 5.16 4.14 16.84
CA ARG A 394 5.45 3.53 18.14
C ARG A 394 6.84 2.96 18.28
N LEU A 395 7.52 2.66 17.16
CA LEU A 395 8.87 2.11 17.17
C LEU A 395 9.87 2.94 17.99
N PRO A 396 9.89 4.29 17.90
CA PRO A 396 10.82 5.09 18.70
C PRO A 396 10.72 4.81 20.20
N TRP A 397 9.50 4.63 20.73
CA TRP A 397 9.28 4.32 22.15
C TRP A 397 9.58 2.87 22.55
N ALA A 398 9.74 1.96 21.58
CA ALA A 398 10.03 0.54 21.83
C ALA A 398 11.53 0.25 21.97
N LEU A 399 12.38 1.20 21.56
CA LEU A 399 13.83 1.08 21.58
C LEU A 399 14.40 1.65 22.89
N PRO A 400 15.38 0.97 23.52
CA PRO A 400 16.06 1.51 24.68
C PRO A 400 17.02 2.63 24.24
N GLY A 401 16.94 3.83 24.84
CA GLY A 401 17.86 4.91 24.49
C GLY A 401 17.49 6.31 25.03
N PRO A 402 18.37 7.32 24.80
CA PRO A 402 18.20 8.71 25.25
C PRO A 402 16.94 9.41 24.68
N PRO A 403 16.50 10.56 25.24
CA PRO A 403 15.12 11.10 25.17
C PRO A 403 14.70 11.71 23.81
N TRP A 404 15.24 11.21 22.69
CA TRP A 404 14.94 11.69 21.35
C TRP A 404 13.67 11.08 20.75
N ASP A 405 12.98 10.20 21.45
CA ASP A 405 11.79 9.49 20.96
C ASP A 405 10.73 10.48 20.44
N ARG A 406 10.52 11.59 21.17
CA ARG A 406 9.60 12.65 20.75
C ARG A 406 10.06 13.32 19.46
N ALA A 407 11.36 13.56 19.30
CA ALA A 407 11.91 14.15 18.09
C ALA A 407 11.79 13.20 16.90
N LEU A 408 12.04 11.90 17.08
CA LEU A 408 11.87 10.87 16.05
C LEU A 408 10.40 10.75 15.62
N VAL A 409 9.48 10.75 16.59
CA VAL A 409 8.04 10.71 16.34
C VAL A 409 7.56 11.98 15.62
N LEU A 410 8.03 13.16 16.05
CA LEU A 410 7.75 14.42 15.36
C LEU A 410 8.28 14.39 13.93
N THR A 411 9.48 13.83 13.71
CA THR A 411 10.06 13.67 12.39
C THR A 411 9.20 12.76 11.50
N VAL A 412 8.72 11.63 12.01
CA VAL A 412 7.80 10.73 11.30
C VAL A 412 6.46 11.43 10.99
N LEU A 413 5.90 12.18 11.94
CA LEU A 413 4.69 12.97 11.74
C LEU A 413 4.86 13.97 10.60
N ILE A 414 5.93 14.78 10.65
CA ILE A 414 6.26 15.75 9.60
C ILE A 414 6.46 15.04 8.26
N ALA A 415 7.15 13.89 8.25
CA ALA A 415 7.40 13.12 7.05
C ALA A 415 6.10 12.65 6.39
N LEU A 416 5.18 12.06 7.16
CA LEU A 416 3.89 11.59 6.67
C LEU A 416 3.00 12.74 6.21
N MET A 417 3.02 13.90 6.88
CA MET A 417 2.30 15.10 6.43
C MET A 417 2.90 15.64 5.13
N ALA A 418 4.22 15.68 5.01
CA ALA A 418 4.90 16.16 3.82
C ALA A 418 4.67 15.22 2.61
N LEU A 419 4.67 13.90 2.82
CA LEU A 419 4.25 12.93 1.81
C LEU A 419 2.79 13.12 1.43
N PHE A 420 1.88 13.31 2.40
CA PHE A 420 0.47 13.61 2.13
C PHE A 420 0.31 14.84 1.24
N VAL A 421 1.01 15.94 1.55
CA VAL A 421 0.99 17.18 0.76
C VAL A 421 1.54 16.94 -0.65
N ALA A 422 2.66 16.21 -0.78
CA ALA A 422 3.27 15.91 -2.07
C ALA A 422 2.35 15.04 -2.95
N THR A 423 1.76 13.99 -2.38
CA THR A 423 0.81 13.10 -3.05
C THR A 423 -0.45 13.86 -3.45
N THR A 424 -1.05 14.60 -2.53
CA THR A 424 -2.27 15.39 -2.77
C THR A 424 -2.06 16.42 -3.87
N SER A 425 -0.94 17.15 -3.86
CA SER A 425 -0.57 18.08 -4.94
C SER A 425 -0.41 17.36 -6.29
N ALA A 426 0.22 16.19 -6.31
CA ALA A 426 0.39 15.42 -7.55
C ALA A 426 -0.95 14.89 -8.09
N LEU A 427 -1.85 14.44 -7.21
CA LEU A 427 -3.19 13.98 -7.57
C LEU A 427 -4.07 15.13 -8.06
N HIS A 428 -3.99 16.30 -7.44
CA HIS A 428 -4.67 17.52 -7.90
C HIS A 428 -4.27 17.88 -9.34
N ASP A 429 -2.96 17.92 -9.63
CA ASP A 429 -2.45 18.13 -11.00
C ASP A 429 -2.99 17.08 -11.98
N ARG A 430 -3.15 15.81 -11.54
CA ARG A 430 -3.70 14.75 -12.39
C ARG A 430 -5.17 14.98 -12.72
N VAL A 431 -5.99 15.31 -11.72
CA VAL A 431 -7.42 15.64 -11.93
C VAL A 431 -7.55 16.83 -12.88
N LEU A 432 -6.75 17.88 -12.69
CA LEU A 432 -6.67 19.02 -13.60
C LEU A 432 -6.37 18.61 -15.04
N THR A 433 -5.34 17.78 -15.25
CA THR A 433 -4.98 17.34 -16.61
C THR A 433 -6.05 16.44 -17.24
N ALA A 434 -6.70 15.58 -16.45
CA ALA A 434 -7.72 14.67 -16.94
C ALA A 434 -8.98 15.41 -17.40
N VAL A 435 -9.44 16.39 -16.60
CA VAL A 435 -10.67 17.14 -16.89
C VAL A 435 -10.48 18.17 -18.01
N THR A 436 -9.31 18.80 -18.11
CA THR A 436 -9.02 19.81 -19.15
C THR A 436 -8.90 19.23 -20.56
N VAL A 437 -8.29 18.05 -20.70
CA VAL A 437 -8.14 17.35 -22.00
C VAL A 437 -9.49 16.96 -22.61
N GLU A 438 -10.49 16.68 -21.77
CA GLU A 438 -11.79 16.16 -22.22
C GLU A 438 -12.80 17.26 -22.58
N ARG A 439 -12.69 18.47 -22.00
CA ARG A 439 -13.78 19.47 -22.02
C ARG A 439 -13.45 20.85 -22.60
N GLY A 440 -12.25 21.05 -23.13
CA GLY A 440 -11.84 22.34 -23.72
C GLY A 440 -11.51 23.42 -22.67
N THR A 441 -10.85 24.48 -23.12
CA THR A 441 -10.04 25.44 -22.34
C THR A 441 -10.80 26.40 -21.40
N GLY A 442 -12.14 26.37 -21.35
CA GLY A 442 -12.91 27.32 -20.54
C GLY A 442 -13.70 26.64 -19.42
N ARG A 443 -13.14 26.52 -18.20
CA ARG A 443 -13.84 26.37 -16.89
C ARG A 443 -12.90 25.90 -15.77
N GLY A 444 -12.04 26.79 -15.25
CA GLY A 444 -11.26 26.50 -14.03
C GLY A 444 -12.15 26.15 -12.83
N ALA A 445 -13.23 26.90 -12.63
CA ALA A 445 -14.16 26.72 -11.52
C ALA A 445 -14.83 25.33 -11.43
N ARG A 446 -15.03 24.62 -12.55
CA ARG A 446 -15.61 23.26 -12.50
C ARG A 446 -14.60 22.21 -12.02
N VAL A 447 -13.31 22.43 -12.24
CA VAL A 447 -12.29 21.47 -11.77
C VAL A 447 -12.12 21.57 -10.27
N ASP A 448 -12.14 22.78 -9.73
CA ASP A 448 -12.11 23.01 -8.29
C ASP A 448 -13.29 22.33 -7.59
N VAL A 449 -14.50 22.38 -8.18
CA VAL A 449 -15.68 21.66 -7.67
C VAL A 449 -15.47 20.15 -7.66
N VAL A 450 -14.92 19.56 -8.73
CA VAL A 450 -14.64 18.11 -8.78
C VAL A 450 -13.62 17.73 -7.70
N TRP A 451 -12.54 18.50 -7.57
CA TRP A 451 -11.53 18.24 -6.56
C TRP A 451 -12.05 18.41 -5.13
N LEU A 452 -12.80 19.47 -4.86
CA LEU A 452 -13.45 19.70 -3.56
C LEU A 452 -14.42 18.57 -3.22
N GLY A 453 -15.19 18.08 -4.20
CA GLY A 453 -16.06 16.93 -4.04
C GLY A 453 -15.30 15.64 -3.71
N LEU A 454 -14.18 15.38 -4.40
CA LEU A 454 -13.30 14.23 -4.10
C LEU A 454 -12.69 14.33 -2.71
N LEU A 455 -12.19 15.50 -2.31
CA LEU A 455 -11.60 15.71 -1.00
C LEU A 455 -12.66 15.57 0.10
N ALA A 456 -13.83 16.19 -0.05
CA ALA A 456 -14.93 16.09 0.90
C ALA A 456 -15.42 14.64 1.04
N GLY A 457 -15.61 13.92 -0.08
CA GLY A 457 -15.97 12.51 -0.07
C GLY A 457 -14.92 11.63 0.61
N ALA A 458 -13.64 11.84 0.29
CA ALA A 458 -12.54 11.12 0.93
C ALA A 458 -12.45 11.40 2.43
N THR A 459 -12.68 12.65 2.86
CA THR A 459 -12.75 13.04 4.28
C THR A 459 -13.93 12.38 4.99
N ALA A 460 -15.12 12.34 4.37
CA ALA A 460 -16.29 11.68 4.92
C ALA A 460 -16.07 10.16 5.07
N LEU A 461 -15.49 9.51 4.06
CA LEU A 461 -15.12 8.10 4.15
C LEU A 461 -14.04 7.85 5.20
N ALA A 462 -13.07 8.77 5.33
CA ALA A 462 -12.04 8.71 6.36
C ALA A 462 -12.57 9.01 7.77
N ALA A 463 -13.83 9.41 7.95
CA ALA A 463 -14.42 9.58 9.28
C ALA A 463 -14.60 8.25 10.02
N TRP A 464 -14.58 7.12 9.31
CA TRP A 464 -14.68 5.77 9.86
C TRP A 464 -13.33 5.03 9.78
N PRO A 465 -12.97 4.19 10.77
CA PRO A 465 -11.79 3.33 10.70
C PRO A 465 -11.86 2.37 9.51
N VAL A 466 -10.76 2.21 8.79
CA VAL A 466 -10.66 1.29 7.65
C VAL A 466 -9.29 0.64 7.64
N ASP A 467 -9.22 -0.59 7.13
CA ASP A 467 -7.95 -1.18 6.72
C ASP A 467 -7.34 -0.36 5.57
N THR A 468 -6.23 0.31 5.85
CA THR A 468 -5.55 1.21 4.91
C THR A 468 -4.99 0.48 3.71
N TRP A 469 -4.57 -0.78 3.86
CA TRP A 469 -4.11 -1.59 2.73
C TRP A 469 -5.26 -1.90 1.80
N ARG A 470 -6.40 -2.32 2.35
CA ARG A 470 -7.61 -2.56 1.56
C ARG A 470 -8.10 -1.31 0.83
N ALA A 471 -8.12 -0.16 1.48
CA ALA A 471 -8.49 1.09 0.82
C ALA A 471 -7.54 1.41 -0.35
N LEU A 472 -6.24 1.18 -0.16
CA LEU A 472 -5.22 1.40 -1.21
C LEU A 472 -5.35 0.39 -2.36
N THR A 473 -5.53 -0.90 -2.09
CA THR A 473 -5.71 -1.91 -3.14
C THR A 473 -7.00 -1.70 -3.92
N LEU A 474 -8.07 -1.21 -3.27
CA LEU A 474 -9.30 -0.81 -3.96
C LEU A 474 -9.04 0.37 -4.91
N ALA A 475 -8.30 1.38 -4.45
CA ALA A 475 -7.96 2.54 -5.27
C ALA A 475 -7.14 2.16 -6.52
N LEU A 476 -6.08 1.38 -6.32
CA LEU A 476 -5.16 0.98 -7.39
C LEU A 476 -5.80 -0.07 -8.30
N GLY A 477 -6.64 -0.94 -7.75
CA GLY A 477 -7.39 -1.94 -8.50
C GLY A 477 -8.45 -1.33 -9.41
N LEU A 478 -9.17 -0.30 -8.96
CA LEU A 478 -10.13 0.43 -9.79
C LEU A 478 -9.42 1.09 -10.99
N ALA A 479 -8.24 1.65 -10.77
CA ALA A 479 -7.37 2.17 -11.82
C ALA A 479 -6.93 1.07 -12.81
N ALA A 480 -6.56 -0.12 -12.32
CA ALA A 480 -6.24 -1.26 -13.17
C ALA A 480 -7.42 -1.70 -14.05
N VAL A 481 -8.64 -1.69 -13.51
CA VAL A 481 -9.87 -2.00 -14.26
C VAL A 481 -10.14 -0.94 -15.33
N ALA A 482 -9.94 0.34 -15.01
CA ALA A 482 -10.18 1.44 -15.94
C ALA A 482 -9.30 1.36 -17.20
N ILE A 483 -8.08 0.85 -17.06
CA ILE A 483 -7.08 0.82 -18.13
C ILE A 483 -7.15 -0.46 -18.99
N ALA A 484 -7.65 -1.56 -18.43
CA ALA A 484 -7.66 -2.87 -19.09
C ALA A 484 -8.35 -2.87 -20.48
N PRO A 485 -9.51 -2.22 -20.69
CA PRO A 485 -10.15 -2.14 -22.01
C PRO A 485 -9.28 -1.47 -23.08
N ALA A 486 -8.40 -0.54 -22.70
CA ALA A 486 -7.53 0.15 -23.65
C ALA A 486 -6.49 -0.81 -24.27
N LEU A 487 -6.17 -1.90 -23.58
CA LEU A 487 -5.24 -2.94 -24.05
C LEU A 487 -5.88 -3.89 -25.08
N ALA A 488 -7.20 -3.91 -25.21
CA ALA A 488 -7.91 -4.78 -26.15
C ALA A 488 -7.90 -4.28 -27.60
N GLY A 489 -7.40 -3.06 -27.87
CA GLY A 489 -7.38 -2.48 -29.22
C GLY A 489 -8.76 -2.06 -29.78
N ALA A 490 -9.82 -2.15 -28.97
CA ALA A 490 -11.21 -1.97 -29.41
C ALA A 490 -11.64 -0.53 -29.72
N GLY A 491 -12.77 -0.34 -30.40
CA GLY A 491 -13.41 0.97 -30.61
C GLY A 491 -13.79 1.66 -29.28
N SER A 492 -14.02 2.98 -29.31
CA SER A 492 -14.27 3.78 -28.10
C SER A 492 -15.51 3.35 -27.30
N ALA A 493 -16.55 2.85 -27.98
CA ALA A 493 -17.76 2.33 -27.36
C ALA A 493 -17.52 0.99 -26.64
N ALA A 494 -16.83 0.05 -27.29
CA ALA A 494 -16.46 -1.24 -26.71
C ALA A 494 -15.54 -1.08 -25.48
N ARG A 495 -14.60 -0.14 -25.54
CA ARG A 495 -13.75 0.21 -24.38
C ARG A 495 -14.55 0.77 -23.20
N ALA A 496 -15.52 1.65 -23.47
CA ALA A 496 -16.38 2.21 -22.43
C ALA A 496 -17.26 1.13 -21.78
N ALA A 497 -17.87 0.26 -22.60
CA ALA A 497 -18.65 -0.89 -22.10
C ALA A 497 -17.79 -1.82 -21.24
N GLY A 498 -16.58 -2.16 -21.70
CA GLY A 498 -15.63 -2.96 -20.92
C GLY A 498 -15.26 -2.31 -19.58
N ALA A 499 -14.99 -1.00 -19.57
CA ALA A 499 -14.67 -0.27 -18.34
C ALA A 499 -15.82 -0.29 -17.33
N LEU A 500 -17.07 -0.08 -17.79
CA LEU A 500 -18.26 -0.06 -16.93
C LEU A 500 -18.59 -1.45 -16.38
N VAL A 501 -18.57 -2.48 -17.22
CA VAL A 501 -18.80 -3.87 -16.77
C VAL A 501 -17.70 -4.31 -15.81
N GLY A 502 -16.45 -4.00 -16.12
CA GLY A 502 -15.32 -4.23 -15.21
C GLY A 502 -15.51 -3.56 -13.86
N ALA A 503 -15.91 -2.28 -13.84
CA ALA A 503 -16.15 -1.54 -12.62
C ALA A 503 -17.31 -2.12 -11.78
N ALA A 504 -18.37 -2.61 -12.43
CA ALA A 504 -19.47 -3.28 -11.74
C ALA A 504 -19.02 -4.60 -11.08
N VAL A 505 -18.25 -5.43 -11.79
CA VAL A 505 -17.66 -6.67 -11.23
C VAL A 505 -16.70 -6.35 -10.09
N PHE A 506 -15.88 -5.31 -10.26
CA PHE A 506 -14.96 -4.85 -9.22
C PHE A 506 -15.70 -4.45 -7.95
N ALA A 507 -16.77 -3.65 -8.06
CA ALA A 507 -17.58 -3.22 -6.93
C ALA A 507 -18.26 -4.42 -6.23
N ALA A 508 -18.82 -5.35 -7.00
CA ALA A 508 -19.45 -6.56 -6.44
C ALA A 508 -18.45 -7.39 -5.61
N LEU A 509 -17.24 -7.63 -6.15
CA LEU A 509 -16.19 -8.36 -5.46
C LEU A 509 -15.63 -7.60 -4.23
N ALA A 510 -15.47 -6.28 -4.34
CA ALA A 510 -15.01 -5.43 -3.24
C ALA A 510 -15.97 -5.45 -2.03
N LEU A 511 -17.28 -5.49 -2.31
CA LEU A 511 -18.34 -5.57 -1.30
C LEU A 511 -18.50 -6.99 -0.73
N ALA A 512 -18.42 -8.02 -1.57
CA ALA A 512 -18.55 -9.42 -1.16
C ALA A 512 -17.31 -9.95 -0.41
N GLY A 513 -16.13 -9.33 -0.63
CA GLY A 513 -14.84 -9.76 -0.10
C GLY A 513 -14.82 -10.24 1.36
N PRO A 514 -15.43 -9.54 2.34
CA PRO A 514 -15.43 -9.96 3.75
C PRO A 514 -16.10 -11.30 4.01
N GLY A 515 -17.01 -11.75 3.14
CA GLY A 515 -17.79 -12.97 3.31
C GLY A 515 -17.30 -14.14 2.44
N LEU A 516 -16.22 -13.98 1.67
CA LEU A 516 -15.74 -15.04 0.79
C LEU A 516 -15.03 -16.15 1.57
N ALA A 517 -15.29 -17.40 1.18
CA ALA A 517 -14.59 -18.56 1.72
C ALA A 517 -13.08 -18.47 1.50
N ALA A 518 -12.29 -19.17 2.33
CA ALA A 518 -10.83 -19.09 2.32
C ALA A 518 -10.19 -19.30 0.93
N GLY A 519 -10.76 -20.18 0.09
CA GLY A 519 -10.29 -20.43 -1.27
C GLY A 519 -10.51 -19.28 -2.27
N ALA A 520 -11.43 -18.35 -1.98
CA ALA A 520 -11.72 -17.17 -2.81
C ALA A 520 -11.23 -15.84 -2.18
N SER A 521 -10.55 -15.92 -1.03
CA SER A 521 -10.08 -14.76 -0.27
C SER A 521 -9.17 -13.83 -1.07
N VAL A 522 -8.32 -14.37 -1.95
CA VAL A 522 -7.43 -13.59 -2.83
C VAL A 522 -8.23 -12.66 -3.76
N VAL A 523 -9.38 -13.12 -4.27
CA VAL A 523 -10.24 -12.31 -5.15
C VAL A 523 -10.93 -11.20 -4.36
N GLY A 524 -11.31 -11.46 -3.11
CA GLY A 524 -11.84 -10.44 -2.20
C GLY A 524 -10.80 -9.37 -1.83
N ALA A 525 -9.56 -9.79 -1.59
CA ALA A 525 -8.44 -8.91 -1.26
C ALA A 525 -7.97 -8.06 -2.46
N TYR A 526 -8.04 -8.63 -3.67
CA TYR A 526 -7.62 -7.99 -4.92
C TYR A 526 -8.67 -8.18 -6.03
N PRO A 527 -9.79 -7.42 -6.00
CA PRO A 527 -10.87 -7.57 -6.98
C PRO A 527 -10.45 -7.36 -8.44
N ALA A 528 -9.40 -6.57 -8.67
CA ALA A 528 -8.85 -6.30 -9.99
C ALA A 528 -8.36 -7.55 -10.72
N LEU A 529 -7.97 -8.61 -9.98
CA LEU A 529 -7.51 -9.87 -10.57
C LEU A 529 -8.55 -10.48 -11.51
N VAL A 530 -9.84 -10.35 -11.19
CA VAL A 530 -10.95 -10.85 -12.00
C VAL A 530 -11.58 -9.74 -12.83
N ALA A 531 -11.78 -8.56 -12.23
CA ALA A 531 -12.49 -7.47 -12.89
C ALA A 531 -11.74 -6.91 -14.12
N ALA A 532 -10.40 -6.82 -14.08
CA ALA A 532 -9.63 -6.29 -15.21
C ALA A 532 -9.65 -7.22 -16.44
N PRO A 533 -9.44 -8.55 -16.30
CA PRO A 533 -9.65 -9.48 -17.41
C PRO A 533 -11.07 -9.45 -17.99
N VAL A 534 -12.11 -9.34 -17.15
CA VAL A 534 -13.50 -9.20 -17.62
C VAL A 534 -13.68 -7.91 -18.42
N ALA A 535 -13.16 -6.78 -17.92
CA ALA A 535 -13.20 -5.50 -18.61
C ALA A 535 -12.52 -5.57 -19.99
N TRP A 536 -11.36 -6.23 -20.06
CA TRP A 536 -10.64 -6.48 -21.29
C TRP A 536 -11.43 -7.38 -22.25
N ALA A 537 -11.99 -8.49 -21.76
CA ALA A 537 -12.73 -9.46 -22.56
C ALA A 537 -13.99 -8.85 -23.20
N VAL A 538 -14.74 -8.06 -22.45
CA VAL A 538 -15.92 -7.34 -22.96
C VAL A 538 -15.52 -6.36 -24.07
N ALA A 539 -14.42 -5.63 -23.89
CA ALA A 539 -13.92 -4.73 -24.92
C ALA A 539 -13.43 -5.49 -26.17
N ALA A 540 -12.72 -6.61 -25.98
CA ALA A 540 -12.20 -7.45 -27.05
C ALA A 540 -13.33 -8.13 -27.84
N LEU A 541 -14.41 -8.54 -27.19
CA LEU A 541 -15.59 -9.07 -27.87
C LEU A 541 -16.23 -8.00 -28.75
N GLY A 542 -16.33 -6.75 -28.29
CA GLY A 542 -16.83 -5.64 -29.11
C GLY A 542 -16.07 -5.41 -30.42
N VAL A 543 -14.78 -5.76 -30.48
CA VAL A 543 -13.97 -5.74 -31.73
C VAL A 543 -14.54 -6.69 -32.77
N ARG A 544 -15.02 -7.86 -32.35
CA ARG A 544 -15.50 -8.92 -33.25
C ARG A 544 -16.88 -8.60 -33.86
N TRP A 545 -17.64 -7.71 -33.23
CA TRP A 545 -19.00 -7.36 -33.63
C TRP A 545 -19.07 -6.09 -34.48
N GLU A 546 -17.99 -5.32 -34.60
CA GLU A 546 -17.95 -4.13 -35.45
C GLU A 546 -17.76 -4.59 -36.90
N PRO A 547 -18.82 -4.67 -37.72
CA PRO A 547 -18.70 -5.20 -39.07
C PRO A 547 -17.78 -4.25 -39.84
N ASP A 548 -16.86 -4.84 -40.61
CA ASP A 548 -15.88 -4.14 -41.42
C ASP A 548 -16.60 -3.14 -42.35
N LYS A 549 -16.75 -1.88 -41.89
CA LYS A 549 -17.38 -0.79 -42.65
C LYS A 549 -16.69 -0.57 -44.01
N ARG A 550 -15.47 -1.10 -44.18
CA ARG A 550 -14.74 -1.09 -45.46
C ARG A 550 -15.29 -2.07 -46.49
N ARG A 551 -15.98 -3.16 -46.09
CA ARG A 551 -16.64 -4.07 -47.04
C ARG A 551 -17.97 -3.52 -47.57
N VAL A 552 -18.71 -2.78 -46.75
CA VAL A 552 -19.99 -2.16 -47.19
C VAL A 552 -19.74 -1.02 -48.18
N LEU A 553 -18.60 -0.32 -48.08
CA LEU A 553 -18.24 0.72 -49.06
C LEU A 553 -17.70 0.15 -50.38
N ARG A 554 -17.09 -1.05 -50.39
CA ARG A 554 -16.71 -1.73 -51.64
C ARG A 554 -17.88 -2.42 -52.35
N ALA A 555 -18.92 -2.83 -51.61
CA ALA A 555 -20.13 -3.40 -52.20
C ALA A 555 -21.11 -2.34 -52.73
N LYS A 556 -20.88 -1.05 -52.45
CA LYS A 556 -21.63 0.08 -53.05
C LYS A 556 -20.93 0.70 -54.26
N SER A 557 -19.75 0.21 -54.61
CA SER A 557 -18.96 0.68 -55.77
C SER A 557 -18.81 -0.38 -56.86
N SER A 558 -19.59 -1.46 -56.80
CA SER A 558 -19.80 -2.46 -57.85
C SER A 558 -21.29 -2.50 -58.15
#